data_AF-A0A1B6LW16-F1
#
_entry.id   AF-A0A1B6LW16-F1
#
_cell.length_a   1.000
_cell.length_b   1.000
_cell.length_c   1.000
_cell.angle_alpha   90.00
_cell.angle_beta   90.00
_cell.angle_gamma   90.00
#
_symmetry.space_group_name_H-M   'P 1'
#
loop_
_entity.id
_entity.type
_entity.pdbx_description
1 polymer ?
#
loop_
_entity_poly.entity_id
_entity_poly.type
_entity_poly.pdbx_seq_one_letter_code
_entity_poly.pdbx_strand_id
1 'polypeptide(L)'
;SSGKEGIETWMKTLGQHNISDWMIVLVETYDFRKSNKLIPRTTVLDKIRSDFCSKHADRCLSVINPLRSESRSAGSWRGLLVNFRLLLLIAYDRALLRFEEIIREQREKRNQPGWSFCQYFLLQEELAFVLEMLGVYEEALVQYDELDALFTQFVLNSNLGVHW
;
A
#
# COMPACT_ATOMS: atom_id res chain seq x y z
N SER A 1 24.43 -14.99 -11.13
CA SER A 1 23.25 -15.77 -11.56
C SER A 1 22.24 -15.86 -10.44
N SER A 2 22.59 -16.37 -9.25
CA SER A 2 21.61 -16.62 -8.17
C SER A 2 20.74 -15.41 -7.72
N GLY A 3 21.32 -14.21 -7.58
CA GLY A 3 20.57 -13.05 -7.09
C GLY A 3 19.49 -12.55 -8.06
N LYS A 4 19.74 -12.61 -9.37
CA LYS A 4 18.78 -12.19 -10.40
C LYS A 4 17.61 -13.16 -10.48
N GLU A 5 17.92 -14.46 -10.54
CA GLU A 5 16.92 -15.55 -10.56
C GLU A 5 16.01 -15.51 -9.32
N GLY A 6 16.57 -15.16 -8.15
CA GLY A 6 15.80 -14.97 -6.92
C GLY A 6 14.78 -13.83 -7.04
N ILE A 7 15.18 -12.67 -7.57
CA ILE A 7 14.27 -11.54 -7.78
C ILE A 7 13.20 -11.89 -8.82
N GLU A 8 13.56 -12.55 -9.92
CA GLU A 8 12.59 -12.99 -10.94
C GLU A 8 11.55 -13.95 -10.37
N THR A 9 11.99 -14.90 -9.54
CA THR A 9 11.10 -15.85 -8.87
C THR A 9 10.16 -15.13 -7.91
N TRP A 10 10.67 -14.22 -7.09
CA TRP A 10 9.86 -13.42 -6.17
C TRP A 10 8.84 -12.56 -6.91
N MET A 11 9.23 -11.86 -7.98
CA MET A 11 8.33 -11.04 -8.79
C MET A 11 7.21 -11.87 -9.43
N LYS A 12 7.53 -13.11 -9.87
CA LYS A 12 6.52 -14.05 -10.36
C LYS A 12 5.53 -14.44 -9.27
N THR A 13 5.99 -14.71 -8.05
CA THR A 13 5.13 -15.01 -6.90
C THR A 13 4.22 -13.82 -6.56
N LEU A 14 4.74 -12.59 -6.56
CA LEU A 14 3.91 -11.40 -6.34
C LEU A 14 2.80 -11.29 -7.40
N GLY A 15 3.13 -11.51 -8.67
CA GLY A 15 2.15 -11.50 -9.76
C GLY A 15 1.05 -12.56 -9.60
N GLN A 16 1.38 -13.76 -9.10
CA GLN A 16 0.40 -14.81 -8.83
C GLN A 16 -0.62 -14.41 -7.74
N HIS A 17 -0.21 -13.58 -6.79
CA HIS A 17 -1.07 -13.06 -5.73
C HIS A 17 -1.65 -11.67 -6.04
N ASN A 18 -1.46 -11.16 -7.26
CA ASN A 18 -1.86 -9.83 -7.67
C ASN A 18 -1.29 -8.72 -6.75
N ILE A 19 -0.10 -8.94 -6.20
CA ILE A 19 0.58 -7.98 -5.33
C ILE A 19 1.35 -7.01 -6.23
N SER A 20 0.84 -5.79 -6.32
CA SER A 20 1.48 -4.72 -7.09
C SER A 20 2.40 -3.84 -6.25
N ASP A 21 2.45 -3.99 -4.93
CA ASP A 21 3.17 -3.09 -4.03
C ASP A 21 4.44 -3.77 -3.52
N TRP A 22 5.57 -3.38 -4.10
CA TRP A 22 6.86 -3.99 -3.85
C TRP A 22 7.98 -2.94 -3.86
N MET A 23 9.10 -3.26 -3.22
CA MET A 23 10.32 -2.46 -3.23
C MET A 23 11.53 -3.39 -3.20
N ILE A 24 12.55 -3.07 -3.98
CA ILE A 24 13.86 -3.73 -3.96
C ILE A 24 14.86 -2.79 -3.30
N VAL A 25 15.47 -3.25 -2.20
CA VAL A 25 16.49 -2.51 -1.47
C VAL A 25 17.83 -3.23 -1.58
N LEU A 26 18.80 -2.61 -2.25
CA LEU A 26 20.17 -3.09 -2.36
C LEU A 26 21.00 -2.61 -1.17
N VAL A 27 21.50 -3.52 -0.35
CA VAL A 27 22.44 -3.17 0.72
C VAL A 27 23.86 -3.15 0.16
N GLU A 28 24.46 -1.98 0.09
CA GLU A 28 25.81 -1.78 -0.43
C GLU A 28 26.85 -1.91 0.68
N THR A 29 27.82 -2.80 0.47
CA THR A 29 29.06 -2.83 1.27
C THR A 29 30.06 -1.86 0.65
N TYR A 30 30.21 -0.68 1.25
CA TYR A 30 31.18 0.31 0.79
C TYR A 30 32.61 -0.16 1.07
N ASP A 31 33.44 -0.31 0.04
CA ASP A 31 34.85 -0.67 0.15
C ASP A 31 35.71 0.56 -0.19
N PHE A 32 36.35 1.14 0.83
CA PHE A 32 37.20 2.32 0.72
C PHE A 32 38.48 2.09 -0.11
N ARG A 33 38.84 0.84 -0.42
CA ARG A 33 40.06 0.52 -1.17
C ARG A 33 39.92 0.69 -2.68
N LYS A 34 38.72 0.91 -3.19
CA LYS A 34 38.46 1.09 -4.63
C LYS A 34 38.34 2.57 -5.00
N SER A 35 39.37 3.35 -4.66
CA SER A 35 39.62 4.64 -5.31
C SER A 35 40.38 4.38 -6.62
N ASN A 36 40.10 5.15 -7.67
CA ASN A 36 40.71 5.08 -9.03
C ASN A 36 40.13 4.07 -10.02
N LYS A 37 38.87 4.29 -10.45
CA LYS A 37 38.45 3.86 -11.79
C LYS A 37 37.80 5.03 -12.54
N LEU A 38 38.43 5.40 -13.65
CA LEU A 38 38.08 6.54 -14.53
C LEU A 38 36.86 6.26 -15.44
N ILE A 39 36.26 5.06 -15.35
CA ILE A 39 35.19 4.62 -16.27
C ILE A 39 33.90 4.45 -15.47
N PRO A 40 32.76 5.04 -15.89
CA PRO A 40 31.46 4.76 -15.31
C PRO A 40 31.10 3.30 -15.62
N ARG A 41 31.23 2.42 -14.64
CA ARG A 41 30.72 1.04 -14.76
C ARG A 41 29.26 1.07 -14.33
N THR A 42 28.40 0.43 -15.12
CA THR A 42 27.02 0.14 -14.70
C THR A 42 27.05 -0.58 -13.35
N THR A 43 26.39 0.03 -12.37
CA THR A 43 26.35 -0.49 -11.00
C THR A 43 25.38 -1.67 -10.91
N VAL A 44 25.43 -2.43 -9.81
CA VAL A 44 24.43 -3.47 -9.53
C VAL A 44 23.04 -2.85 -9.45
N LEU A 45 22.92 -1.66 -8.84
CA LEU A 45 21.66 -0.91 -8.78
C LEU A 45 21.14 -0.55 -10.17
N ASP A 46 22.00 -0.10 -11.09
CA ASP A 46 21.60 0.24 -12.47
C ASP A 46 21.05 -0.99 -13.20
N LYS A 47 21.68 -2.16 -13.01
CA LYS A 47 21.21 -3.43 -13.59
C LYS A 47 19.86 -3.83 -13.01
N ILE A 48 19.68 -3.77 -11.68
CA ILE A 48 18.39 -4.05 -11.04
C ILE A 48 17.32 -3.10 -11.58
N ARG A 49 17.64 -1.82 -11.72
CA ARG A 49 16.70 -0.83 -12.26
C ARG A 49 16.27 -1.13 -13.68
N SER A 50 17.22 -1.45 -14.55
CA SER A 50 16.95 -1.82 -15.93
C SER A 50 16.11 -3.10 -16.03
N ASP A 51 16.44 -4.12 -15.24
CA ASP A 51 15.81 -5.43 -15.33
C ASP A 51 14.40 -5.45 -14.69
N PHE A 52 14.17 -4.70 -13.60
CA PHE A 52 12.98 -4.85 -12.76
C PHE A 52 12.19 -3.56 -12.51
N CYS A 53 12.81 -2.38 -12.62
CA CYS A 53 12.20 -1.10 -12.25
C CYS A 53 12.09 -0.11 -13.42
N SER A 54 12.08 -0.58 -14.67
CA SER A 54 12.05 0.29 -15.87
C SER A 54 10.89 1.28 -15.91
N LYS A 55 9.75 0.94 -15.28
CA LYS A 55 8.57 1.81 -15.10
C LYS A 55 8.32 2.25 -13.66
N HIS A 56 9.19 1.85 -12.72
CA HIS A 56 9.02 2.00 -11.28
C HIS A 56 10.35 2.33 -10.59
N ALA A 57 11.04 3.36 -11.07
CA ALA A 57 12.41 3.67 -10.64
C ALA A 57 12.51 3.99 -9.13
N ASP A 58 11.44 4.52 -8.55
CA ASP A 58 11.24 4.80 -7.13
C ASP A 58 11.16 3.53 -6.26
N ARG A 59 10.95 2.35 -6.86
CA ARG A 59 10.87 1.06 -6.14
C ARG A 59 12.21 0.36 -6.01
N CYS A 60 13.28 0.91 -6.57
CA CYS A 60 14.63 0.36 -6.52
C CYS A 60 15.60 1.35 -5.88
N LEU A 61 16.05 1.05 -4.67
CA LEU A 61 16.93 1.91 -3.86
C LEU A 61 18.16 1.15 -3.38
N SER A 62 19.23 1.87 -3.07
CA SER A 62 20.36 1.33 -2.32
C SER A 62 20.53 2.01 -0.97
N VAL A 63 20.98 1.23 0.02
CA VAL A 63 21.35 1.71 1.36
C VAL A 63 22.76 1.26 1.68
N ILE A 64 23.53 2.11 2.36
CA ILE A 64 24.88 1.79 2.77
C ILE A 64 24.84 0.97 4.06
N ASN A 65 25.58 -0.13 4.08
CA ASN A 65 25.72 -0.96 5.27
C ASN A 65 26.27 -0.13 6.46
N PRO A 66 25.52 -0.02 7.57
CA PRO A 66 25.88 0.83 8.71
C PRO A 66 27.20 0.42 9.38
N LEU A 67 27.59 -0.86 9.27
CA LEU A 67 28.83 -1.38 9.87
C LEU A 67 30.12 -0.81 9.27
N ARG A 68 30.04 -0.01 8.20
CA ARG A 68 31.20 0.50 7.45
C ARG A 68 31.33 2.03 7.43
N SER A 69 30.25 2.78 7.67
CA SER A 69 30.27 4.26 7.65
C SER A 69 28.98 4.86 8.24
N GLU A 70 28.99 5.25 9.51
CA GLU A 70 27.82 5.70 10.24
C GLU A 70 27.12 6.92 9.63
N SER A 71 27.85 8.02 9.34
CA SER A 71 27.26 9.26 8.82
C SER A 71 26.61 9.13 7.43
N ARG A 72 27.30 8.48 6.48
CA ARG A 72 26.76 8.23 5.12
C ARG A 72 25.64 7.20 5.13
N SER A 73 25.72 6.18 5.98
CA SER A 73 24.63 5.22 6.14
C SER A 73 23.36 5.90 6.61
N ALA A 74 23.43 6.78 7.62
CA ALA A 74 22.29 7.51 8.14
C ALA A 74 21.55 8.34 7.09
N GLY A 75 22.26 8.90 6.10
CA GLY A 75 21.64 9.56 4.95
C GLY A 75 20.82 8.61 4.08
N SER A 76 21.43 7.50 3.63
CA SER A 76 20.75 6.53 2.77
C SER A 76 19.55 5.83 3.44
N TRP A 77 19.66 5.53 4.75
CA TRP A 77 18.56 4.92 5.51
C TRP A 77 17.39 5.89 5.73
N ARG A 78 17.67 7.19 5.94
CA ARG A 78 16.61 8.22 5.95
C ARG A 78 15.91 8.31 4.59
N GLY A 79 16.66 8.26 3.50
CA GLY A 79 16.10 8.21 2.15
C GLY A 79 15.18 7.00 1.93
N LEU A 80 15.59 5.82 2.39
CA LEU A 80 14.76 4.61 2.37
C LEU A 80 13.44 4.83 3.14
N LEU A 81 13.50 5.38 4.36
CA LEU A 81 12.29 5.61 5.17
C LEU A 81 11.32 6.60 4.51
N VAL A 82 11.84 7.67 3.89
CA VAL A 82 10.99 8.63 3.16
C VAL A 82 10.29 7.95 1.99
N ASN A 83 11.03 7.19 1.17
CA ASN A 83 10.45 6.50 0.03
C ASN A 83 9.48 5.38 0.44
N PHE A 84 9.79 4.67 1.53
CA PHE A 84 8.91 3.65 2.10
C PHE A 84 7.58 4.25 2.53
N ARG A 85 7.60 5.40 3.23
CA ARG A 85 6.37 6.12 3.60
C ARG A 85 5.55 6.52 2.37
N LEU A 86 6.21 7.01 1.32
CA LEU A 86 5.53 7.36 0.07
C LEU A 86 4.84 6.14 -0.58
N LEU A 87 5.55 5.02 -0.74
CA LEU A 87 4.97 3.81 -1.32
C LEU A 87 3.85 3.24 -0.45
N LEU A 88 3.99 3.33 0.87
CA LEU A 88 2.97 2.88 1.81
C LEU A 88 1.69 3.72 1.67
N LEU A 89 1.82 5.05 1.56
CA LEU A 89 0.67 5.94 1.31
C LEU A 89 -0.03 5.61 -0.01
N ILE A 90 0.72 5.37 -1.09
CA ILE A 90 0.15 4.97 -2.40
C ILE A 90 -0.59 3.62 -2.30
N ALA A 91 -0.05 2.67 -1.53
CA ALA A 91 -0.69 1.38 -1.32
C ALA A 91 -2.00 1.53 -0.51
N TYR A 92 -1.99 2.37 0.54
CA TYR A 92 -3.19 2.67 1.32
C TYR A 92 -4.27 3.36 0.48
N ASP A 93 -3.91 4.37 -0.31
CA ASP A 93 -4.84 5.07 -1.20
C ASP A 93 -5.54 4.10 -2.16
N ARG A 94 -4.78 3.20 -2.80
CA ARG A 94 -5.34 2.16 -3.67
C ARG A 94 -6.25 1.18 -2.93
N ALA A 95 -5.87 0.78 -1.72
CA ALA A 95 -6.68 -0.13 -0.90
C ALA A 95 -7.99 0.55 -0.49
N LEU A 96 -7.94 1.82 -0.09
CA LEU A 96 -9.09 2.62 0.29
C LEU A 96 -10.05 2.83 -0.88
N LEU A 97 -9.54 3.24 -2.05
CA LEU A 97 -10.33 3.40 -3.28
C LEU A 97 -11.07 2.10 -3.65
N ARG A 98 -10.40 0.96 -3.57
CA ARG A 98 -11.04 -0.34 -3.79
C ARG A 98 -12.11 -0.62 -2.75
N PHE A 99 -11.87 -0.25 -1.50
CA PHE A 99 -12.81 -0.50 -0.42
C PHE A 99 -14.09 0.34 -0.58
N GLU A 100 -13.94 1.62 -0.90
CA GLU A 100 -15.04 2.52 -1.25
C GLU A 100 -15.83 2.02 -2.47
N GLU A 101 -15.15 1.48 -3.48
CA GLU A 101 -15.80 0.88 -4.64
C GLU A 101 -16.69 -0.31 -4.25
N ILE A 102 -16.20 -1.19 -3.38
CA ILE A 102 -17.00 -2.33 -2.88
C ILE A 102 -18.24 -1.84 -2.11
N ILE A 103 -18.09 -0.81 -1.27
CA ILE A 103 -19.21 -0.20 -0.54
C ILE A 103 -20.23 0.39 -1.51
N ARG A 104 -19.77 1.15 -2.52
CA ARG A 104 -20.62 1.72 -3.57
C ARG A 104 -21.40 0.63 -4.32
N GLU A 105 -20.73 -0.44 -4.73
CA GLU A 105 -21.38 -1.57 -5.40
C GLU A 105 -22.44 -2.25 -4.52
N GLN A 106 -22.18 -2.40 -3.22
CA GLN A 106 -23.16 -2.95 -2.29
C GLN A 106 -24.35 -2.00 -2.11
N ARG A 107 -24.12 -0.69 -2.08
CA ARG A 107 -25.19 0.32 -2.01
C ARG A 107 -26.10 0.28 -3.23
N GLU A 108 -25.53 0.16 -4.43
CA GLU A 108 -26.27 0.07 -5.69
C GLU A 108 -27.15 -1.18 -5.77
N LYS A 109 -26.76 -2.26 -5.07
CA LYS A 109 -27.51 -3.52 -4.99
C LYS A 109 -28.61 -3.51 -3.91
N ARG A 110 -28.83 -2.41 -3.18
CA ARG A 110 -29.77 -2.33 -2.04
C ARG A 110 -31.18 -2.85 -2.32
N ASN A 111 -31.68 -2.68 -3.54
CA ASN A 111 -33.04 -3.12 -3.91
C ASN A 111 -33.08 -4.53 -4.54
N GLN A 112 -31.94 -5.23 -4.59
CA GLN A 112 -31.86 -6.57 -5.17
C GLN A 112 -32.21 -7.65 -4.14
N PRO A 113 -32.91 -8.73 -4.54
CA PRO A 113 -33.17 -9.85 -3.66
C PRO A 113 -31.89 -10.44 -3.08
N GLY A 114 -31.88 -10.71 -1.78
CA GLY A 114 -30.73 -11.28 -1.07
C GLY A 114 -29.68 -10.26 -0.60
N TRP A 115 -29.90 -8.97 -0.84
CA TRP A 115 -29.10 -7.92 -0.20
C TRP A 115 -29.34 -7.92 1.33
N SER A 116 -28.29 -7.59 2.10
CA SER A 116 -28.36 -7.57 3.55
C SER A 116 -27.89 -6.22 4.10
N PHE A 117 -28.80 -5.51 4.78
CA PHE A 117 -28.47 -4.27 5.47
C PHE A 117 -27.31 -4.46 6.47
N CYS A 118 -27.33 -5.54 7.27
CA CYS A 118 -26.29 -5.77 8.26
C CYS A 118 -24.91 -5.97 7.63
N GLN A 119 -24.82 -6.66 6.49
CA GLN A 119 -23.54 -6.84 5.77
C GLN A 119 -23.04 -5.51 5.21
N TYR A 120 -23.92 -4.72 4.60
CA TYR A 120 -23.58 -3.38 4.11
C TYR A 120 -23.16 -2.44 5.24
N PHE A 121 -23.88 -2.45 6.36
CA PHE A 121 -23.61 -1.61 7.52
C PHE A 121 -22.24 -1.90 8.12
N LEU A 122 -21.91 -3.18 8.34
CA LEU A 122 -20.59 -3.58 8.83
C LEU A 122 -19.48 -3.17 7.86
N LEU A 123 -19.69 -3.32 6.55
CA LEU A 123 -18.71 -2.92 5.55
C LEU A 123 -18.44 -1.40 5.60
N GLN A 124 -19.47 -0.58 5.79
CA GLN A 124 -19.32 0.86 5.91
C GLN A 124 -18.74 1.30 7.27
N GLU A 125 -19.01 0.55 8.35
CA GLU A 125 -18.33 0.72 9.65
C GLU A 125 -16.84 0.40 9.57
N GLU A 126 -16.45 -0.66 8.87
CA GLU A 126 -15.05 -0.99 8.63
C GLU A 126 -14.32 0.14 7.89
N LEU A 127 -14.96 0.85 6.95
CA LEU A 127 -14.39 2.04 6.31
C LEU A 127 -14.17 3.18 7.31
N ALA A 128 -15.17 3.48 8.14
CA ALA A 128 -15.06 4.51 9.18
C ALA A 128 -13.91 4.20 10.15
N PHE A 129 -13.78 2.94 10.56
CA PHE A 129 -12.70 2.47 11.42
C PHE A 129 -11.32 2.60 10.75
N VAL A 130 -11.20 2.25 9.47
CA VAL A 130 -9.94 2.43 8.72
C VAL A 130 -9.54 3.91 8.64
N LEU A 131 -10.49 4.81 8.39
CA LEU A 131 -10.23 6.26 8.37
C LEU A 131 -9.78 6.76 9.75
N GLU A 132 -10.42 6.31 10.84
CA GLU A 132 -10.01 6.63 12.21
C GLU A 132 -8.58 6.15 12.49
N MET A 133 -8.25 4.91 12.11
CA MET A 133 -6.91 4.34 12.30
C MET A 133 -5.82 5.04 11.49
N LEU A 134 -6.19 5.68 10.37
CA LEU A 134 -5.30 6.53 9.57
C LEU A 134 -5.18 7.96 10.12
N GLY A 135 -5.95 8.31 11.17
CA GLY A 135 -5.98 9.64 11.76
C GLY A 135 -6.78 10.66 10.97
N VAL A 136 -7.62 10.20 10.04
CA VAL A 136 -8.43 10.99 9.11
C VAL A 136 -9.81 11.18 9.74
N TYR A 137 -9.82 11.88 10.88
CA TYR A 137 -10.95 11.86 11.82
C TYR A 137 -12.20 12.59 11.30
N GLU A 138 -12.04 13.62 10.47
CA GLU A 138 -13.19 14.36 9.92
C GLU A 138 -14.00 13.47 8.98
N GLU A 139 -13.33 12.72 8.12
CA GLU A 139 -13.93 11.79 7.17
C GLU A 139 -14.49 10.56 7.89
N ALA A 140 -13.79 10.06 8.93
CA ALA A 140 -14.32 8.99 9.79
C ALA A 140 -15.64 9.40 10.45
N LEU A 141 -15.71 10.62 10.99
CA LEU A 141 -16.93 11.14 11.63
C LEU A 141 -18.10 11.21 10.64
N VAL A 142 -17.85 11.68 9.40
CA VAL A 142 -18.88 11.69 8.35
C VAL A 142 -19.43 10.28 8.08
N GLN A 143 -18.57 9.26 8.04
CA GLN A 143 -19.03 7.88 7.86
C GLN A 143 -19.85 7.39 9.06
N TYR A 144 -19.43 7.69 10.29
CA TYR A 144 -20.17 7.32 11.50
C TYR A 144 -21.53 8.02 11.60
N ASP A 145 -21.64 9.29 11.20
CA ASP A 145 -22.92 10.01 11.13
C ASP A 145 -23.87 9.39 10.09
N GLU A 146 -23.35 8.96 8.93
CA GLU A 146 -24.15 8.25 7.92
C GLU A 146 -24.66 6.90 8.46
N LEU A 147 -23.82 6.16 9.18
CA LEU A 147 -24.20 4.91 9.82
C LEU A 147 -25.32 5.13 10.86
N ASP A 148 -25.21 6.12 11.73
CA ASP A 148 -26.25 6.41 12.73
C ASP A 148 -27.60 6.75 12.07
N ALA A 149 -27.58 7.55 11.01
CA ALA A 149 -28.76 7.89 10.23
C ALA A 149 -29.39 6.64 9.56
N LEU A 150 -28.55 5.79 8.94
CA LEU A 150 -28.98 4.55 8.30
C LEU A 150 -29.60 3.57 9.31
N PHE A 151 -28.98 3.43 10.49
CA PHE A 151 -29.47 2.56 11.54
C PHE A 151 -30.81 3.05 12.10
N THR A 152 -30.93 4.35 12.36
CA THR A 152 -32.18 4.98 12.79
C THR A 152 -33.30 4.71 11.79
N GLN A 153 -33.03 4.90 10.49
CA GLN A 153 -34.01 4.62 9.43
C GLN A 153 -34.40 3.13 9.39
N PHE A 154 -33.45 2.23 9.57
CA PHE A 154 -33.69 0.78 9.60
C PHE A 154 -34.61 0.39 10.77
N VAL A 155 -34.36 0.92 11.98
CA VAL A 155 -35.18 0.66 13.17
C VAL A 155 -36.60 1.21 12.98
N LEU A 156 -36.75 2.41 12.41
CA LEU A 156 -38.08 2.98 12.13
C LEU A 156 -38.87 2.12 11.13
N ASN A 157 -38.23 1.66 10.06
CA ASN A 157 -38.92 0.89 9.01
C ASN A 157 -39.25 -0.54 9.45
N SER A 158 -38.39 -1.16 10.26
CA SER A 158 -38.68 -2.46 10.86
C SER A 158 -39.86 -2.40 11.83
N ASN A 159 -39.97 -1.31 12.62
CA ASN A 159 -41.14 -1.07 13.48
C ASN A 159 -42.44 -0.79 12.69
N LEU A 160 -42.34 -0.34 11.43
CA LEU A 160 -43.46 -0.10 10.52
C LEU A 160 -43.81 -1.32 9.64
N GLY A 161 -43.11 -2.44 9.79
CA GLY A 161 -43.34 -3.67 9.02
C GLY A 161 -42.87 -3.61 7.56
N VAL A 162 -42.03 -2.64 7.20
CA VAL A 162 -41.45 -2.51 5.85
C VAL A 162 -40.08 -3.20 5.85
N HIS A 163 -40.00 -4.40 5.26
CA HIS A 163 -38.73 -5.10 5.05
C HIS A 163 -38.01 -4.54 3.81
N TRP A 164 -36.73 -4.21 3.98
CA TRP A 164 -35.80 -3.86 2.89
C TRP A 164 -35.34 -5.11 2.14
#